data_AF-A0A382AAX0-F1
#
_entry.id   AF-A0A382AAX0-F1
#
_cell.length_a   1.000
_cell.length_b   1.000
_cell.length_c   1.000
_cell.angle_alpha   90.00
_cell.angle_beta   90.00
_cell.angle_gamma   90.00
#
_symmetry.space_group_name_H-M   'P 1'
#
loop_
_entity.id
_entity.type
_entity.pdbx_description
1 polymer ?
#
loop_
_entity_poly.entity_id
_entity_poly.type
_entity_poly.pdbx_seq_one_letter_code
_entity_poly.pdbx_strand_id
1 'polypeptide(L)'
;MLLSSSAAFAEYRAYELEVFDRIVNTSRKVITSFSPSDFIQVNGGPQRIGIIIRASWICYGDTSLYKKVCPMPKAINPRFQEGDRVQIVLKKHLTDQWLGVIENSFFRPGLRSNVYGVRFSQRGNLYTRYYESNLKKAP
;
A
#
# COMPACT_ATOMS: atom_id res chain seq x y z
N MET A 1 -11.00 10.54 41.14
CA MET A 1 -11.44 9.98 39.84
C MET A 1 -10.34 9.06 39.33
N LEU A 2 -10.51 7.74 39.36
CA LEU A 2 -9.66 6.85 38.59
C LEU A 2 -10.18 6.88 37.14
N LEU A 3 -9.39 7.44 36.23
CA LEU A 3 -9.59 7.28 34.79
C LEU A 3 -9.22 5.83 34.45
N SER A 4 -10.21 4.93 34.46
CA SER A 4 -10.02 3.57 33.98
C SER A 4 -9.67 3.62 32.49
N SER A 5 -8.40 3.41 32.15
CA SER A 5 -7.95 3.21 30.78
C SER A 5 -8.56 1.90 30.25
N SER A 6 -9.75 2.01 29.67
CA SER A 6 -10.44 0.87 29.06
C SER A 6 -9.76 0.59 27.73
N ALA A 7 -9.26 -0.63 27.54
CA ALA A 7 -8.73 -1.05 26.26
C ALA A 7 -9.84 -0.93 25.20
N ALA A 8 -9.56 -0.23 24.11
CA ALA A 8 -10.54 0.05 23.06
C ALA A 8 -10.22 -0.85 21.86
N PHE A 9 -10.75 -2.06 21.86
CA PHE A 9 -10.51 -3.01 20.79
C PHE A 9 -11.34 -2.66 19.55
N ALA A 10 -10.66 -2.44 18.43
CA ALA A 10 -11.29 -2.15 17.15
C ALA A 10 -10.41 -2.60 15.99
N GLU A 11 -11.00 -2.56 14.79
CA GLU A 11 -10.24 -2.66 13.54
C GLU A 11 -9.62 -1.29 13.19
N TYR A 12 -8.39 -1.32 12.70
CA TYR A 12 -7.70 -0.15 12.18
C TYR A 12 -6.85 -0.53 10.98
N ARG A 13 -6.50 0.46 10.18
CA ARG A 13 -5.74 0.25 8.95
C ARG A 13 -4.24 0.40 9.21
N ALA A 14 -3.46 -0.53 8.68
CA ALA A 14 -2.01 -0.43 8.54
C ALA A 14 -1.64 -0.23 7.07
N TYR A 15 -0.47 0.35 6.85
CA TYR A 15 0.01 0.74 5.54
C TYR A 15 1.47 0.35 5.36
N GLU A 16 1.81 -0.05 4.15
CA GLU A 16 3.16 0.05 3.62
C GLU A 16 3.20 1.31 2.75
N LEU A 17 4.02 2.27 3.15
CA LEU A 17 4.19 3.55 2.48
C LEU A 17 5.55 3.60 1.83
N GLU A 18 5.62 4.13 0.61
CA GLU A 18 6.86 4.67 0.07
C GLU A 18 6.87 6.16 0.37
N VAL A 19 7.82 6.57 1.19
CA VAL A 19 7.98 7.95 1.64
C VAL A 19 9.11 8.57 0.84
N PHE A 20 8.82 9.66 0.15
CA PHE A 20 9.76 10.47 -0.61
C PHE A 20 10.02 11.78 0.14
N ASP A 21 11.28 12.02 0.52
CA ASP A 21 11.72 13.32 1.04
C ASP A 21 12.12 14.20 -0.16
N ARG A 22 11.38 15.29 -0.39
CA ARG A 22 11.58 16.19 -1.53
C ARG A 22 12.85 17.02 -1.42
N ILE A 23 13.39 17.21 -0.22
CA ILE A 23 14.56 18.05 0.05
C ILE A 23 15.82 17.21 -0.11
N VAL A 24 15.86 16.03 0.52
CA VAL A 24 17.01 15.13 0.46
C VAL A 24 16.98 14.26 -0.80
N ASN A 25 15.85 14.24 -1.52
CA ASN A 25 15.62 13.46 -2.74
C ASN A 25 15.87 11.95 -2.54
N THR A 26 15.39 11.42 -1.41
CA THR A 26 15.50 9.99 -1.07
C THR A 26 14.12 9.37 -0.92
N SER A 27 14.01 8.07 -1.19
CA SER A 27 12.80 7.28 -0.93
C SER A 27 13.08 6.11 0.00
N ARG A 28 12.10 5.77 0.85
CA ARG A 28 12.17 4.61 1.74
C ARG A 28 10.80 3.98 1.94
N LYS A 29 10.79 2.66 2.19
CA LYS A 29 9.58 1.93 2.59
C LYS A 29 9.38 2.04 4.10
N VAL A 30 8.16 2.32 4.54
CA VAL A 30 7.79 2.44 5.96
C VAL A 30 6.49 1.68 6.21
N ILE A 31 6.49 0.86 7.25
CA ILE A 31 5.28 0.17 7.73
C ILE A 31 4.74 0.94 8.94
N THR A 32 3.49 1.38 8.89
CA THR A 32 2.89 2.23 9.93
C THR A 32 1.37 2.05 10.03
N SER A 33 0.81 2.42 11.18
CA SER A 33 -0.64 2.56 11.40
C SER A 33 -1.13 3.99 11.16
N PHE A 34 -0.23 4.94 10.92
CA PHE A 34 -0.60 6.31 10.55
C PHE A 34 -1.18 6.33 9.15
N SER A 35 -2.28 7.07 8.99
CA SER A 35 -2.77 7.36 7.64
C SER A 35 -1.71 8.18 6.89
N PRO A 36 -1.69 8.15 5.54
CA PRO A 36 -0.76 8.96 4.77
C PRO A 36 -0.79 10.46 5.13
N SER A 37 -1.98 11.01 5.39
CA SER A 37 -2.13 12.42 5.81
C SER A 37 -1.50 12.67 7.18
N ASP A 38 -1.75 11.80 8.16
CA ASP A 38 -1.18 11.95 9.50
C ASP A 38 0.34 11.81 9.45
N PHE A 39 0.84 10.85 8.65
CA PHE A 39 2.27 10.66 8.45
C PHE A 39 2.92 11.91 7.85
N ILE A 40 2.31 12.53 6.84
CA ILE A 40 2.80 13.78 6.26
C ILE A 40 2.82 14.88 7.32
N GLN A 41 1.75 15.05 8.08
CA GLN A 41 1.60 16.13 9.05
C GLN A 41 2.68 16.09 10.14
N VAL A 42 3.00 14.89 10.65
CA VAL A 42 3.99 14.72 11.73
C VAL A 42 5.44 14.61 11.25
N ASN A 43 5.69 14.53 9.93
CA ASN A 43 7.04 14.40 9.35
C ASN A 43 7.47 15.62 8.50
N GLY A 44 6.97 16.82 8.80
CA GLY A 44 7.40 18.06 8.14
C GLY A 44 6.48 18.55 7.01
N GLY A 45 5.30 17.94 6.86
CA GLY A 45 4.23 18.45 6.01
C GLY A 45 4.38 18.14 4.51
N PRO A 46 3.36 18.49 3.71
CA PRO A 46 3.26 18.09 2.30
C PRO A 46 4.28 18.79 1.39
N GLN A 47 4.93 19.85 1.88
CA GLN A 47 6.00 20.54 1.16
C GLN A 47 7.28 19.70 1.12
N ARG A 48 7.57 18.95 2.20
CA ARG A 48 8.76 18.11 2.32
C ARG A 48 8.50 16.64 2.02
N ILE A 49 7.33 16.11 2.36
CA ILE A 49 7.04 14.67 2.28
C ILE A 49 6.04 14.38 1.17
N GLY A 50 6.41 13.50 0.24
CA GLY A 50 5.51 12.79 -0.65
C GLY A 50 5.30 11.36 -0.18
N ILE A 51 4.11 10.80 -0.43
CA ILE A 51 3.78 9.42 -0.05
C ILE A 51 3.08 8.70 -1.20
N ILE A 52 3.48 7.45 -1.44
CA ILE A 52 2.77 6.48 -2.25
C ILE A 52 2.32 5.33 -1.34
N ILE A 53 1.04 4.96 -1.40
CA ILE A 53 0.52 3.81 -0.65
C ILE A 53 0.84 2.54 -1.43
N ARG A 54 1.84 1.78 -0.98
CA ARG A 54 2.23 0.52 -1.61
C ARG A 54 1.25 -0.60 -1.29
N ALA A 55 0.86 -0.71 -0.02
CA ALA A 55 -0.12 -1.69 0.45
C ALA A 55 -0.93 -1.12 1.63
N SER A 56 -2.10 -1.70 1.87
CA SER A 56 -2.89 -1.39 3.07
C SER A 56 -3.72 -2.59 3.48
N TRP A 57 -3.72 -2.91 4.76
CA TRP A 57 -4.45 -4.04 5.34
C TRP A 57 -5.11 -3.63 6.66
N ILE A 58 -6.00 -4.48 7.15
CA ILE A 58 -6.70 -4.29 8.43
C ILE A 58 -5.96 -5.07 9.51
N CYS A 59 -5.74 -4.40 10.63
CA CYS A 59 -5.29 -4.97 11.88
C CYS A 59 -6.41 -4.88 12.91
N TYR A 60 -6.41 -5.80 13.86
CA TYR A 60 -7.34 -5.85 14.98
C TYR A 60 -6.55 -5.72 16.27
N GLY A 61 -7.03 -4.93 17.22
CA GLY A 61 -6.37 -4.79 18.52
C GLY A 61 -6.79 -3.54 19.27
N ASP A 62 -6.07 -3.25 20.35
CA ASP A 62 -6.30 -2.07 21.16
C ASP A 62 -5.90 -0.78 20.42
N THR A 63 -6.85 0.15 20.34
CA THR A 63 -6.71 1.46 19.69
C THR A 63 -6.65 2.61 20.69
N SER A 64 -6.74 2.33 21.99
CA SER A 64 -6.64 3.33 23.06
C SER A 64 -5.22 3.90 23.21
N LEU A 65 -4.21 3.16 22.74
CA LEU A 65 -2.80 3.52 22.76
C LEU A 65 -2.22 3.55 21.34
N TYR A 66 -0.89 3.55 21.23
CA TYR A 66 -0.21 3.40 19.96
C TYR A 66 -0.65 2.12 19.24
N LYS A 67 -1.24 2.30 18.05
CA LYS A 67 -1.74 1.22 17.20
C LYS A 67 -0.58 0.41 16.61
N LYS A 68 -0.26 -0.72 17.25
CA LYS A 68 0.82 -1.63 16.80
C LYS A 68 0.48 -2.25 15.44
N VAL A 69 1.39 -2.17 14.48
CA VAL A 69 1.13 -2.77 13.16
C VAL A 69 1.20 -4.30 13.22
N CYS A 70 0.16 -4.96 12.72
CA CYS A 70 0.13 -6.40 12.49
C CYS A 70 0.82 -6.77 11.16
N PRO A 71 1.31 -8.01 10.99
CA PRO A 71 1.94 -8.43 9.74
C PRO A 71 1.03 -8.27 8.52
N MET A 72 1.61 -7.86 7.39
CA MET A 72 0.87 -7.79 6.13
C MET A 72 0.44 -9.19 5.68
N PRO A 73 -0.84 -9.40 5.28
CA PRO A 73 -1.29 -10.67 4.74
C PRO A 73 -0.53 -11.03 3.46
N LYS A 74 0.12 -12.19 3.44
CA LYS A 74 0.81 -12.69 2.24
C LYS A 74 -0.20 -13.01 1.14
N ALA A 75 0.19 -12.83 -0.11
CA ALA A 75 -0.59 -13.28 -1.25
C ALA A 75 -0.78 -14.81 -1.22
N ILE A 76 -1.93 -15.28 -1.70
CA ILE A 76 -2.28 -16.71 -1.75
C ILE A 76 -2.11 -17.20 -3.18
N ASN A 77 -1.22 -18.17 -3.41
CA ASN A 77 -0.93 -18.73 -4.75
C ASN A 77 -0.79 -17.65 -5.84
N PRO A 78 0.12 -16.67 -5.68
CA PRO A 78 0.20 -15.53 -6.58
C PRO A 78 0.61 -15.97 -8.00
N ARG A 79 -0.14 -15.52 -9.00
CA ARG A 79 0.18 -15.77 -10.43
C ARG A 79 1.38 -14.97 -10.92
N PHE A 80 1.69 -13.87 -10.27
CA PHE A 80 2.78 -12.96 -10.64
C PHE A 80 3.72 -12.77 -9.45
N GLN A 81 5.02 -12.68 -9.73
CA GLN A 81 6.06 -12.45 -8.74
C GLN A 81 6.55 -11.01 -8.78
N GLU A 82 7.21 -10.53 -7.71
CA GLU A 82 7.90 -9.25 -7.73
C GLU A 82 8.95 -9.24 -8.86
N GLY A 83 8.98 -8.16 -9.64
CA GLY A 83 9.80 -8.04 -10.85
C GLY A 83 9.12 -8.53 -12.14
N ASP A 84 8.01 -9.26 -12.08
CA ASP A 84 7.29 -9.67 -13.29
C ASP A 84 6.76 -8.44 -14.05
N ARG A 85 6.89 -8.46 -15.38
CA ARG A 85 6.27 -7.49 -16.27
C ARG A 85 4.83 -7.89 -16.53
N VAL A 86 3.91 -6.93 -16.44
CA VAL A 86 2.49 -7.14 -16.66
C VAL A 86 1.90 -6.05 -17.54
N GLN A 87 0.90 -6.43 -18.32
CA GLN A 87 0.01 -5.53 -19.03
C GLN A 87 -1.31 -5.40 -18.26
N ILE A 88 -1.80 -4.17 -18.14
CA ILE A 88 -3.12 -3.90 -17.56
C ILE A 88 -4.20 -4.24 -18.59
N VAL A 89 -5.18 -5.04 -18.18
CA VAL A 89 -6.32 -5.47 -18.98
C VAL A 89 -7.62 -4.96 -18.34
N LEU A 90 -7.79 -3.65 -18.38
CA LEU A 90 -8.98 -2.96 -17.87
C LEU A 90 -9.62 -2.18 -19.02
N LYS A 91 -10.51 -2.86 -19.75
CA LYS A 91 -11.18 -2.27 -20.92
C LYS A 91 -11.80 -0.91 -20.57
N LYS A 92 -11.53 0.11 -21.40
CA LYS A 92 -12.02 1.49 -21.26
C LYS A 92 -11.49 2.25 -20.04
N HIS A 93 -10.50 1.73 -19.32
CA HIS A 93 -9.82 2.46 -18.25
C HIS A 93 -8.62 3.24 -18.78
N LEU A 94 -8.23 4.33 -18.10
CA LEU A 94 -7.09 5.17 -18.50
C LEU A 94 -5.77 4.39 -18.65
N THR A 95 -5.62 3.35 -17.83
CA THR A 95 -4.41 2.52 -17.78
C THR A 95 -4.48 1.28 -18.67
N ASP A 96 -5.53 1.13 -19.48
CA ASP A 96 -5.69 -0.03 -20.37
C ASP A 96 -4.45 -0.18 -21.26
N GLN A 97 -3.99 -1.42 -21.42
CA GLN A 97 -2.80 -1.81 -22.17
C GLN A 97 -1.46 -1.26 -21.66
N TRP A 98 -1.43 -0.50 -20.57
CA TRP A 98 -0.16 -0.02 -20.01
C TRP A 98 0.68 -1.19 -19.51
N LEU A 99 2.01 -1.07 -19.69
CA LEU A 99 2.98 -2.04 -19.19
C LEU A 99 3.61 -1.53 -17.91
N GLY A 100 3.62 -2.38 -16.88
CA GLY A 100 4.24 -2.09 -15.60
C GLY A 100 4.97 -3.30 -15.03
N VAL A 101 5.60 -3.09 -13.88
CA VAL A 101 6.36 -4.12 -13.14
C VAL A 101 5.70 -4.35 -11.79
N ILE A 102 5.53 -5.62 -11.41
CA ILE A 102 5.04 -5.98 -10.08
C ILE A 102 6.07 -5.61 -9.02
N GLU A 103 5.64 -4.89 -8.00
CA GLU A 103 6.50 -4.37 -6.93
C GLU A 103 6.14 -4.91 -5.54
N ASN A 104 4.93 -5.41 -5.36
CA ASN A 104 4.52 -6.20 -4.19
C ASN A 104 3.21 -6.93 -4.51
N SER A 105 2.87 -7.90 -3.65
CA SER A 105 1.56 -8.53 -3.66
C SER A 105 1.11 -8.83 -2.23
N PHE A 106 -0.19 -8.73 -1.98
CA PHE A 106 -0.79 -9.03 -0.69
C PHE A 106 -2.23 -9.50 -0.85
N PHE A 107 -2.70 -10.33 0.08
CA PHE A 107 -4.06 -10.82 0.04
C PHE A 107 -5.01 -9.85 0.75
N ARG A 108 -6.18 -9.58 0.16
CA ARG A 108 -7.24 -8.81 0.83
C ARG A 108 -8.41 -9.74 1.19
N PRO A 109 -8.58 -10.10 2.48
CA PRO A 109 -9.64 -11.02 2.92
C PRO A 109 -11.05 -10.58 2.51
N GLY A 110 -11.38 -9.30 2.66
CA GLY A 110 -12.69 -8.75 2.30
C GLY A 110 -13.03 -8.84 0.80
N LEU A 111 -12.03 -9.03 -0.06
CA LEU A 111 -12.21 -9.17 -1.51
C LEU A 111 -11.89 -10.58 -2.02
N ARG A 112 -11.42 -11.46 -1.11
CA ARG A 112 -10.99 -12.83 -1.41
C ARG A 112 -10.05 -12.92 -2.62
N SER A 113 -9.16 -11.93 -2.79
CA SER A 113 -8.29 -11.82 -3.96
C SER A 113 -6.93 -11.23 -3.60
N ASN A 114 -5.92 -11.62 -4.38
CA ASN A 114 -4.61 -10.99 -4.36
C ASN A 114 -4.69 -9.60 -5.00
N VAL A 115 -4.05 -8.64 -4.36
CA VAL A 115 -3.83 -7.30 -4.87
C VAL A 115 -2.35 -7.17 -5.20
N TYR A 116 -2.08 -6.64 -6.37
CA TYR A 116 -0.73 -6.46 -6.90
C TYR A 116 -0.42 -4.97 -7.03
N GLY A 117 0.69 -4.55 -6.45
CA GLY A 117 1.28 -3.23 -6.69
C GLY A 117 2.04 -3.22 -8.00
N VAL A 118 1.70 -2.29 -8.89
CA VAL A 118 2.30 -2.18 -10.22
C VAL A 118 2.90 -0.80 -10.41
N ARG A 119 4.18 -0.78 -10.79
CA ARG A 119 4.93 0.43 -11.13
C ARG A 119 4.99 0.65 -12.64
N PHE A 120 4.77 1.88 -13.06
CA PHE A 120 4.86 2.32 -14.45
C PHE A 120 6.04 3.30 -14.61
N SER A 121 7.24 2.77 -14.83
CA SER A 121 8.45 3.57 -15.04
C SER A 121 8.33 4.54 -16.22
N GLN A 122 7.69 4.11 -17.31
CA GLN A 122 7.44 4.93 -18.51
C GLN A 122 6.36 6.01 -18.32
N ARG A 123 5.69 6.06 -17.16
CA ARG A 123 4.59 6.99 -16.87
C ARG A 123 4.91 7.82 -15.63
N GLY A 124 6.10 8.41 -15.57
CA GLY A 124 6.50 9.24 -14.42
C GLY A 124 6.64 8.46 -13.11
N ASN A 125 7.01 7.18 -13.20
CA ASN A 125 7.16 6.27 -12.07
C ASN A 125 5.89 6.10 -11.21
N LEU A 126 4.71 6.24 -11.85
CA LEU A 126 3.41 6.08 -11.21
C LEU A 126 3.25 4.68 -10.62
N TYR A 127 2.60 4.60 -9.47
CA TYR A 127 2.28 3.35 -8.80
C TYR A 127 0.79 3.23 -8.58
N THR A 128 0.25 2.06 -8.85
CA THR A 128 -1.15 1.77 -8.50
C THR A 128 -1.33 0.29 -8.20
N ARG A 129 -2.52 -0.06 -7.72
CA ARG A 129 -2.85 -1.41 -7.26
C ARG A 129 -3.96 -1.99 -8.13
N TYR A 130 -3.80 -3.25 -8.51
CA TYR A 130 -4.76 -3.96 -9.35
C TYR A 130 -5.10 -5.32 -8.76
N TYR A 131 -6.26 -5.85 -9.13
CA TYR A 131 -6.58 -7.25 -8.87
C TYR A 131 -5.93 -8.15 -9.91
N GLU A 132 -5.76 -9.41 -9.55
CA GLU A 132 -5.19 -10.42 -10.43
C GLU A 132 -5.87 -10.47 -11.81
N SER A 133 -7.20 -10.34 -11.85
CA SER A 133 -8.00 -10.38 -13.08
C SER A 133 -7.76 -9.18 -14.01
N ASN A 134 -7.16 -8.11 -13.50
CA ASN A 134 -6.84 -6.91 -14.28
C ASN A 134 -5.46 -6.98 -14.92
N LEU A 135 -4.73 -8.09 -14.77
CA LEU A 135 -3.36 -8.22 -15.19
C LEU A 135 -3.17 -9.40 -16.14
N LYS A 136 -2.28 -9.20 -17.11
CA LYS A 136 -1.78 -10.26 -18.00
C LYS A 136 -0.25 -10.22 -17.96
N LYS A 137 0.39 -11.39 -17.86
CA LYS A 137 1.87 -11.45 -17.92
C LYS A 137 2.33 -10.91 -19.27
N ALA A 138 3.30 -10.00 -19.24
CA ALA A 138 3.94 -9.46 -20.43
C ALA A 138 5.35 -10.09 -20.58
N PRO A 139 5.87 -10.22 -21.81
CA PRO A 139 7.26 -10.61 -22.05
C PRO A 139 8.26 -9.62 -21.44
#